data_AF-A0A7K1J282-F1
#
_entry.id   AF-A0A7K1J282-F1
#
_cell.length_a   1.000
_cell.length_b   1.000
_cell.length_c   1.000
_cell.angle_alpha   90.00
_cell.angle_beta   90.00
_cell.angle_gamma   90.00
#
_symmetry.space_group_name_H-M   'P 1'
#
loop_
_entity.id
_entity.type
_entity.pdbx_description
1 polymer ?
#
loop_
_entity_poly.entity_id
_entity_poly.type
_entity_poly.pdbx_seq_one_letter_code
_entity_poly.pdbx_strand_id
1 'polypeptide(L)'
;MSSGNSLPDRWLTDWTPSQKLPVYTRANAGEVLPDPCSPLCWTVVWEPGVVMGWRDCQIDVGTFSDHEMDARHPEVVGIFGGYLFINASTARMFGVRGPGLAPEMIDATYFGTHPDVPPYIPEPWHENAENTARLGEWMGRVMTAQALPELLEDQAISNEARASRPDLAN
;
A
#
# COMPACT_ATOMS: atom_id res chain seq x y z
N MET A 1 21.69 -14.38 33.96
CA MET A 1 21.43 -15.30 32.84
C MET A 1 19.93 -15.22 32.57
N SER A 2 19.51 -14.45 31.57
CA SER A 2 18.07 -14.26 31.30
C SER A 2 17.49 -15.53 30.71
N SER A 3 16.38 -15.97 31.29
CA SER A 3 15.60 -17.15 30.96
C SER A 3 15.17 -17.15 29.49
N GLY A 4 15.69 -18.09 28.70
CA GLY A 4 15.43 -18.23 27.27
C GLY A 4 14.05 -18.77 26.89
N ASN A 5 12.97 -18.32 27.56
CA ASN A 5 11.62 -18.83 27.29
C ASN A 5 10.48 -17.79 27.47
N SER A 6 10.78 -16.49 27.49
CA SER A 6 9.72 -15.47 27.40
C SER A 6 9.18 -15.42 25.97
N LEU A 7 7.85 -15.45 25.81
CA LEU A 7 7.23 -15.11 24.53
C LEU A 7 7.71 -13.71 24.10
N PRO A 8 8.04 -13.52 22.82
CA PRO A 8 8.52 -12.22 22.35
C PRO A 8 7.40 -11.19 22.50
N ASP A 9 7.74 -9.97 22.90
CA ASP A 9 6.80 -8.84 23.05
C ASP A 9 6.48 -8.23 21.67
N ARG A 10 5.99 -9.08 20.77
CA ARG A 10 5.54 -8.72 19.41
C ARG A 10 4.54 -9.75 18.91
N TRP A 11 3.63 -9.34 18.05
CA TRP A 11 2.72 -10.26 17.39
C TRP A 11 3.47 -11.16 16.40
N LEU A 12 2.93 -12.35 16.12
CA LEU A 12 3.59 -13.35 15.28
C LEU A 12 3.97 -12.80 13.89
N THR A 13 3.13 -11.94 13.34
CA THR A 13 3.29 -11.38 11.99
C THR A 13 3.86 -9.97 11.99
N ASP A 14 4.28 -9.42 13.14
CA ASP A 14 4.72 -8.03 13.21
C ASP A 14 5.93 -7.75 12.33
N TRP A 15 5.84 -6.65 11.60
CA TRP A 15 6.92 -6.14 10.78
C TRP A 15 7.81 -5.18 11.57
N THR A 16 9.02 -4.96 11.05
CA THR A 16 9.89 -3.88 11.55
C THR A 16 9.53 -2.60 10.80
N PRO A 17 9.17 -1.49 11.48
CA PRO A 17 8.89 -0.22 10.81
C PRO A 17 10.10 0.26 10.00
N SER A 18 9.86 0.67 8.76
CA SER A 18 10.93 1.21 7.91
C SER A 18 11.53 2.47 8.52
N GLN A 19 12.85 2.56 8.51
CA GLN A 19 13.57 3.77 8.92
C GLN A 19 13.66 4.79 7.78
N LYS A 20 13.53 4.32 6.53
CA LYS A 20 13.56 5.13 5.30
C LYS A 20 12.20 5.79 5.03
N LEU A 21 11.11 5.09 5.34
CA LEU A 21 9.74 5.53 5.15
C LEU A 21 8.96 5.39 6.47
N PRO A 22 9.20 6.29 7.45
CA PRO A 22 8.88 6.01 8.86
C PRO A 22 7.46 6.37 9.30
N VAL A 23 6.66 7.04 8.47
CA VAL A 23 5.32 7.51 8.87
C VAL A 23 4.27 6.49 8.50
N TYR A 24 3.63 5.91 9.50
CA TYR A 24 2.54 4.95 9.37
C TYR A 24 1.25 5.51 9.96
N THR A 25 0.11 5.21 9.33
CA THR A 25 -1.21 5.71 9.75
C THR A 25 -2.26 4.61 9.72
N ARG A 26 -3.21 4.69 10.66
CA ARG A 26 -4.43 3.88 10.60
C ARG A 26 -5.56 4.51 9.81
N ALA A 27 -5.46 5.78 9.38
CA ALA A 27 -6.45 6.55 8.61
C ALA A 27 -7.72 5.78 8.18
N ASN A 28 -7.85 5.43 6.90
CA ASN A 28 -8.93 4.55 6.40
C ASN A 28 -8.61 3.05 6.60
N ALA A 29 -7.36 2.69 6.95
CA ALA A 29 -7.00 1.30 7.25
C ALA A 29 -7.82 0.74 8.43
N GLY A 30 -8.20 1.59 9.39
CA GLY A 30 -9.09 1.25 10.49
C GLY A 30 -10.53 0.96 10.06
N GLU A 31 -10.95 1.37 8.86
CA GLU A 31 -12.27 1.01 8.30
C GLU A 31 -12.20 -0.30 7.50
N VAL A 32 -11.09 -0.51 6.78
CA VAL A 32 -10.86 -1.70 5.95
C VAL A 32 -10.56 -2.93 6.81
N LEU A 33 -9.71 -2.76 7.82
CA LEU A 33 -9.28 -3.82 8.73
C LEU A 33 -9.28 -3.26 10.18
N PRO A 34 -10.48 -3.11 10.80
CA PRO A 34 -10.63 -2.47 12.11
C PRO A 34 -9.98 -3.27 13.24
N ASP A 35 -10.14 -4.59 13.19
CA ASP A 35 -9.68 -5.55 14.19
C ASP A 35 -8.31 -6.14 13.82
N PRO A 36 -7.58 -6.74 14.78
CA PRO A 36 -6.33 -7.42 14.47
C PRO A 36 -6.50 -8.48 13.38
N CYS A 37 -5.63 -8.45 12.38
CA CYS A 37 -5.57 -9.45 11.34
C CYS A 37 -5.10 -10.78 11.94
N SER A 38 -5.84 -11.86 11.68
CA SER A 38 -5.39 -13.19 12.10
C SER A 38 -4.09 -13.54 11.36
N PRO A 39 -3.16 -14.28 12.00
CA PRO A 39 -1.92 -14.67 11.32
C PRO A 39 -2.14 -15.42 10.01
N LEU A 40 -3.20 -16.24 9.92
CA LEU A 40 -3.56 -16.95 8.68
C LEU A 40 -4.04 -15.99 7.59
N CYS A 41 -4.89 -15.01 7.92
CA CYS A 41 -5.32 -14.00 6.96
C CYS A 41 -4.14 -13.19 6.44
N TRP A 42 -3.24 -12.79 7.34
CA TRP A 42 -2.06 -12.03 6.97
C TRP A 42 -1.13 -12.81 6.04
N THR A 43 -0.75 -14.03 6.43
CA THR A 43 0.27 -14.82 5.72
C THR A 43 -0.21 -15.47 4.43
N VAL A 44 -1.52 -15.63 4.23
CA VAL A 44 -2.09 -16.28 3.02
C VAL A 44 -2.69 -15.27 2.04
N VAL A 45 -3.32 -14.21 2.53
CA VAL A 45 -4.08 -13.27 1.67
C VAL A 45 -3.36 -11.95 1.55
N TRP A 46 -3.06 -11.30 2.67
CA TRP A 46 -2.53 -9.94 2.66
C TRP A 46 -1.10 -9.88 2.17
N GLU A 47 -0.19 -10.55 2.87
CA GLU A 47 1.24 -10.45 2.60
C GLU A 47 1.61 -10.91 1.18
N PRO A 48 1.30 -12.16 0.74
CA PRO A 48 1.73 -12.62 -0.58
C PRO A 48 0.86 -12.08 -1.74
N GLY A 49 -0.38 -11.66 -1.46
CA GLY A 49 -1.33 -11.22 -2.48
C GLY A 49 -1.48 -9.70 -2.51
N VAL A 50 -2.19 -9.16 -1.53
CA VAL A 50 -2.57 -7.74 -1.51
C VAL A 50 -1.36 -6.82 -1.44
N VAL A 51 -0.41 -7.09 -0.55
CA VAL A 51 0.74 -6.23 -0.27
C VAL A 51 1.74 -6.25 -1.42
N MET A 52 2.00 -7.44 -1.99
CA MET A 52 2.84 -7.56 -3.19
C MET A 52 2.21 -6.89 -4.41
N GLY A 53 0.90 -7.07 -4.63
CA GLY A 53 0.20 -6.37 -5.72
C GLY A 53 0.25 -4.85 -5.54
N TRP A 54 0.12 -4.35 -4.31
CA TRP A 54 0.21 -2.92 -4.03
C TRP A 54 1.63 -2.39 -4.28
N ARG A 55 2.69 -3.12 -3.88
CA ARG A 55 4.07 -2.81 -4.25
C ARG A 55 4.23 -2.70 -5.76
N ASP A 56 3.75 -3.70 -6.49
CA ASP A 56 3.91 -3.76 -7.94
C ASP A 56 3.17 -2.60 -8.61
N CYS A 57 1.99 -2.21 -8.11
CA CYS A 57 1.31 -0.99 -8.56
C CYS A 57 2.19 0.26 -8.37
N GLN A 58 2.84 0.43 -7.22
CA GLN A 58 3.71 1.61 -7.00
C GLN A 58 4.89 1.67 -7.98
N ILE A 59 5.42 0.51 -8.36
CA ILE A 59 6.55 0.41 -9.31
C ILE A 59 6.06 0.58 -10.75
N ASP A 60 4.93 0.00 -11.11
CA ASP A 60 4.38 0.02 -12.47
C ASP A 60 3.97 1.44 -12.88
N VAL A 61 3.24 2.14 -12.01
CA VAL A 61 2.82 3.53 -12.26
C VAL A 61 3.99 4.52 -12.21
N GLY A 62 5.15 4.10 -11.69
CA GLY A 62 6.36 4.93 -11.62
C GLY A 62 6.47 5.79 -10.36
N THR A 63 5.69 5.52 -9.31
CA THR A 63 5.91 6.18 -8.01
C THR A 63 7.27 5.80 -7.43
N PHE A 64 7.69 4.54 -7.59
CA PHE A 64 8.97 4.00 -7.11
C PHE A 64 9.72 3.25 -8.21
N SER A 65 11.04 3.23 -8.12
CA SER A 65 11.86 2.23 -8.81
C SER A 65 11.94 0.96 -7.97
N ASP A 66 12.11 -0.20 -8.59
CA ASP A 66 12.08 -1.51 -7.92
C ASP A 66 13.00 -1.61 -6.69
N HIS A 67 14.22 -1.06 -6.79
CA HIS A 67 15.22 -1.06 -5.73
C HIS A 67 14.94 -0.08 -4.58
N GLU A 68 13.94 0.79 -4.73
CA GLU A 68 13.58 1.76 -3.70
C GLU A 68 12.62 1.20 -2.65
N MET A 69 12.04 0.02 -2.88
CA MET A 69 11.15 -0.68 -1.95
C MET A 69 11.75 -2.02 -1.54
N ASP A 70 11.47 -2.46 -0.30
CA ASP A 70 11.87 -3.81 0.12
C ASP A 70 11.13 -4.88 -0.71
N ALA A 71 11.86 -5.92 -1.13
CA ALA A 71 11.31 -6.97 -2.00
C ALA A 71 10.42 -7.98 -1.26
N ARG A 72 10.49 -8.04 0.07
CA ARG A 72 9.75 -8.99 0.91
C ARG A 72 8.72 -8.31 1.79
N HIS A 73 9.07 -7.17 2.38
CA HIS A 73 8.19 -6.36 3.22
C HIS A 73 8.07 -4.94 2.65
N PRO A 74 7.52 -4.80 1.43
CA PRO A 74 7.46 -3.50 0.78
C PRO A 74 6.69 -2.50 1.62
N GLU A 75 7.22 -1.30 1.70
CA GLU A 75 6.74 -0.24 2.59
C GLU A 75 5.44 0.40 2.12
N VAL A 76 4.52 -0.31 1.45
CA VAL A 76 3.16 0.18 1.16
C VAL A 76 2.28 0.17 2.41
N VAL A 77 2.51 -0.79 3.29
CA VAL A 77 1.82 -0.98 4.57
C VAL A 77 2.79 -1.48 5.64
N GLY A 78 2.32 -1.57 6.88
CA GLY A 78 2.95 -2.33 7.95
C GLY A 78 1.89 -3.05 8.78
N ILE A 79 2.28 -4.13 9.44
CA ILE A 79 1.47 -4.80 10.46
C ILE A 79 2.17 -4.72 11.80
N PHE A 80 1.51 -4.10 12.78
CA PHE A 80 2.07 -3.88 14.12
C PHE A 80 1.01 -4.18 15.18
N GLY A 81 1.32 -5.03 16.16
CA GLY A 81 0.35 -5.53 17.12
C GLY A 81 -0.84 -6.26 16.46
N GLY A 82 -0.62 -6.83 15.28
CA GLY A 82 -1.68 -7.42 14.46
C GLY A 82 -2.57 -6.43 13.70
N TYR A 83 -2.39 -5.12 13.85
CA TYR A 83 -3.17 -4.11 13.12
C TYR A 83 -2.48 -3.67 11.84
N LEU A 84 -3.27 -3.45 10.78
CA LEU A 84 -2.82 -2.87 9.53
C LEU A 84 -2.59 -1.36 9.67
N PHE A 85 -1.48 -0.88 9.14
CA PHE A 85 -1.15 0.52 8.96
C PHE A 85 -0.77 0.79 7.51
N ILE A 86 -1.29 1.86 6.93
CA ILE A 86 -0.81 2.36 5.64
C ILE A 86 0.47 3.15 5.87
N ASN A 87 1.45 3.01 4.99
CA ASN A 87 2.64 3.84 5.04
C ASN A 87 2.38 5.18 4.35
N ALA A 88 2.21 6.23 5.15
CA ALA A 88 1.98 7.57 4.65
C ALA A 88 3.24 8.17 4.01
N SER A 89 4.44 7.79 4.45
CA SER A 89 5.68 8.20 3.75
C SER A 89 5.69 7.70 2.30
N THR A 90 5.23 6.48 2.06
CA THR A 90 5.09 5.91 0.72
C THR A 90 4.02 6.63 -0.09
N ALA A 91 2.87 6.93 0.52
CA ALA A 91 1.83 7.72 -0.15
C ALA A 91 2.34 9.13 -0.53
N ARG A 92 3.12 9.78 0.34
CA ARG A 92 3.71 11.11 0.06
C ARG A 92 4.63 11.10 -1.15
N MET A 93 5.32 10.00 -1.44
CA MET A 93 6.16 9.89 -2.64
C MET A 93 5.38 10.05 -3.95
N PHE A 94 4.10 9.65 -3.97
CA PHE A 94 3.21 9.96 -5.09
C PHE A 94 2.99 11.48 -5.22
N GLY A 95 2.87 12.19 -4.11
CA GLY A 95 2.81 13.66 -4.08
C GLY A 95 4.11 14.32 -4.50
N VAL A 96 5.28 13.78 -4.12
CA VAL A 96 6.59 14.30 -4.53
C VAL A 96 6.78 14.18 -6.04
N ARG A 97 6.45 13.01 -6.60
CA ARG A 97 6.81 12.64 -7.98
C ARG A 97 5.70 12.89 -8.98
N GLY A 98 4.45 13.07 -8.53
CA GLY A 98 3.29 13.32 -9.38
C GLY A 98 3.27 14.75 -9.91
N PRO A 99 3.21 14.96 -11.24
CA PRO A 99 3.15 16.31 -11.80
C PRO A 99 1.95 17.11 -11.28
N GLY A 100 2.24 18.28 -10.69
CA GLY A 100 1.22 19.16 -10.12
C GLY A 100 0.70 18.74 -8.74
N LEU A 101 1.32 17.73 -8.12
CA LEU A 101 1.03 17.29 -6.76
C LEU A 101 2.12 17.75 -5.78
N ALA A 102 1.88 17.47 -4.50
CA ALA A 102 2.74 17.80 -3.38
C ALA A 102 2.42 16.84 -2.22
N PRO A 103 3.40 16.50 -1.37
CA PRO A 103 3.19 15.67 -0.19
C PRO A 103 2.07 16.18 0.73
N GLU A 104 1.92 17.49 0.87
CA GLU A 104 0.91 18.11 1.73
C GLU A 104 -0.52 17.90 1.20
N MET A 105 -0.69 17.75 -0.12
CA MET A 105 -1.99 17.38 -0.71
C MET A 105 -2.34 15.92 -0.39
N ILE A 106 -1.33 15.04 -0.33
CA ILE A 106 -1.53 13.66 0.13
C ILE A 106 -1.89 13.64 1.62
N ASP A 107 -1.20 14.44 2.43
CA ASP A 107 -1.49 14.55 3.85
C ASP A 107 -2.93 15.03 4.11
N ALA A 108 -3.38 16.05 3.38
CA ALA A 108 -4.76 16.53 3.48
C ALA A 108 -5.78 15.43 3.16
N THR A 109 -5.47 14.52 2.24
CA THR A 109 -6.34 13.39 1.87
C THR A 109 -6.39 12.32 2.96
N TYR A 110 -5.26 12.01 3.60
CA TYR A 110 -5.19 10.96 4.64
C TYR A 110 -5.55 11.43 6.04
N PHE A 111 -5.25 12.68 6.37
CA PHE A 111 -5.27 13.21 7.74
C PHE A 111 -6.20 14.41 7.92
N GLY A 112 -6.72 14.99 6.84
CA GLY A 112 -7.53 16.22 6.91
C GLY A 112 -6.76 17.35 7.59
N THR A 113 -7.32 17.88 8.68
CA THR A 113 -6.71 18.97 9.49
C THR A 113 -6.09 18.49 10.79
N HIS A 114 -5.69 17.21 10.88
CA HIS A 114 -5.10 16.67 12.11
C HIS A 114 -3.82 17.43 12.48
N PRO A 115 -3.70 17.98 13.70
CA PRO A 115 -2.61 18.90 14.04
C PRO A 115 -1.25 18.21 14.20
N ASP A 116 -1.24 16.91 14.54
CA ASP A 116 -0.01 16.18 14.89
C ASP A 116 0.60 15.38 13.73
N VAL A 117 0.26 15.70 12.47
CA VAL A 117 0.86 15.03 11.31
C VAL A 117 2.34 15.40 11.23
N PRO A 118 3.29 14.44 11.29
CA PRO A 118 4.70 14.76 11.16
C PRO A 118 4.97 15.42 9.80
N PRO A 119 5.69 16.54 9.73
CA PRO A 119 5.93 17.24 8.48
C PRO A 119 6.67 16.35 7.48
N TYR A 120 6.43 16.55 6.19
CA TYR A 120 7.27 15.95 5.16
C TYR A 120 8.68 16.55 5.21
N ILE A 121 9.70 15.69 5.17
CA ILE A 121 11.12 16.08 5.13
C ILE A 121 11.69 15.50 3.84
N PRO A 122 12.14 16.34 2.89
CA PRO A 122 12.71 15.85 1.64
C PRO A 122 14.08 15.20 1.88
N GLU A 123 14.31 14.06 1.24
CA GLU A 123 15.60 13.40 1.15
C GLU A 123 16.11 13.42 -0.29
N PRO A 124 17.43 13.35 -0.53
CA PRO A 124 18.00 13.46 -1.87
C PRO A 124 17.47 12.45 -2.89
N TRP A 125 17.03 11.26 -2.45
CA TRP A 125 16.50 10.22 -3.32
C TRP A 125 15.00 10.39 -3.63
N HIS A 126 14.29 11.29 -2.94
CA HIS A 126 12.86 11.49 -3.16
C HIS A 126 12.58 12.07 -4.55
N GLU A 127 13.42 12.97 -5.04
CA GLU A 127 13.31 13.48 -6.40
C GLU A 127 13.91 12.50 -7.39
N ASN A 128 13.13 12.12 -8.41
CA ASN A 128 13.59 11.24 -9.48
C ASN A 128 12.84 11.59 -10.77
N ALA A 129 13.55 12.18 -11.73
CA ALA A 129 12.96 12.68 -12.97
C ALA A 129 12.37 11.56 -13.85
N GLU A 130 12.96 10.37 -13.83
CA GLU A 130 12.45 9.22 -14.59
C GLU A 130 11.12 8.74 -14.01
N ASN A 131 11.06 8.55 -12.68
CA ASN A 131 9.84 8.17 -11.98
C ASN A 131 8.74 9.24 -12.14
N THR A 132 9.09 10.53 -12.03
CA THR A 132 8.15 11.63 -12.31
C THR A 132 7.60 11.59 -13.73
N ALA A 133 8.43 11.31 -14.74
CA ALA A 133 7.98 11.21 -16.12
C ALA A 133 7.03 10.01 -16.32
N ARG A 134 7.37 8.84 -15.78
CA ARG A 134 6.53 7.62 -15.84
C ARG A 134 5.18 7.83 -15.14
N LEU A 135 5.20 8.44 -13.95
CA LEU A 135 4.00 8.74 -13.20
C LEU A 135 3.13 9.77 -13.93
N GLY A 136 3.75 10.79 -14.54
CA GLY A 136 3.04 11.74 -15.40
C GLY A 136 2.36 11.09 -16.60
N GLU A 137 3.05 10.17 -17.28
CA GLU A 137 2.46 9.40 -18.38
C GLU A 137 1.28 8.55 -17.91
N TRP A 138 1.43 7.84 -16.78
CA TRP A 138 0.33 7.08 -16.19
C TRP A 138 -0.86 7.95 -15.82
N MET A 139 -0.65 9.09 -15.15
CA MET A 139 -1.72 10.04 -14.83
C MET A 139 -2.42 10.55 -16.10
N GLY A 140 -1.64 10.87 -17.14
CA GLY A 140 -2.19 11.27 -18.44
C GLY A 140 -3.08 10.19 -19.07
N ARG A 141 -2.63 8.93 -19.04
CA ARG A 141 -3.43 7.79 -19.52
C ARG A 141 -4.73 7.66 -18.73
N VAL A 142 -4.67 7.66 -17.39
CA VAL A 142 -5.87 7.53 -16.53
C VAL A 142 -6.88 8.65 -16.79
N MET A 143 -6.42 9.89 -16.89
CA MET A 143 -7.29 11.05 -17.09
C MET A 143 -7.91 11.15 -18.49
N THR A 144 -7.39 10.39 -19.46
CA THR A 144 -7.84 10.42 -20.86
C THR A 144 -8.46 9.11 -21.33
N ALA A 145 -8.39 8.05 -20.53
CA ALA A 145 -8.95 6.74 -20.86
C ALA A 145 -10.47 6.84 -21.08
N GLN A 146 -10.95 6.35 -22.22
CA GLN A 146 -12.37 6.25 -22.55
C GLN A 146 -12.96 4.86 -22.28
N ALA A 147 -12.10 3.87 -22.08
CA ALA A 147 -12.44 2.50 -21.76
C ALA A 147 -11.28 1.85 -21.00
N LEU A 148 -11.60 0.81 -20.22
CA LEU A 148 -10.63 -0.05 -19.52
C LEU A 148 -10.93 -1.51 -19.91
N PRO A 149 -10.54 -1.94 -21.14
CA PRO A 149 -10.87 -3.25 -21.68
C PRO A 149 -10.49 -4.40 -20.74
N GLU A 150 -9.33 -4.30 -20.08
CA GLU A 150 -8.84 -5.27 -19.11
C GLU A 150 -9.82 -5.47 -17.95
N LEU A 151 -10.44 -4.40 -17.44
CA LEU A 151 -11.44 -4.50 -16.37
C LEU A 151 -12.78 -5.07 -16.87
N LEU A 152 -13.11 -4.86 -18.15
CA LEU A 152 -14.29 -5.47 -18.77
C LEU A 152 -14.09 -6.98 -18.98
N GLU A 153 -12.88 -7.40 -19.32
CA GLU A 153 -12.50 -8.81 -19.40
C GLU A 153 -12.55 -9.49 -18.03
N ASP A 154 -11.98 -8.87 -16.99
CA ASP A 154 -12.06 -9.37 -15.61
C ASP A 154 -13.51 -9.47 -15.12
N GLN A 155 -14.35 -8.49 -15.47
CA GLN A 155 -15.77 -8.53 -15.18
C GLN A 155 -16.46 -9.71 -15.88
N ALA A 156 -16.13 -9.98 -17.14
CA ALA A 156 -16.69 -11.11 -17.89
C ALA A 156 -16.33 -12.44 -17.24
N ILE A 157 -15.05 -12.63 -16.86
CA ILE A 157 -14.56 -13.82 -16.17
C ILE A 157 -15.30 -14.02 -14.84
N SER A 158 -15.44 -12.96 -14.03
CA SER A 158 -16.15 -13.03 -12.76
C SER A 158 -17.65 -13.37 -12.93
N ASN A 159 -18.29 -12.79 -13.95
CA ASN A 159 -19.69 -13.11 -14.26
C ASN A 159 -19.87 -14.55 -14.73
N GLU A 160 -18.95 -15.07 -15.55
CA GLU A 160 -18.97 -16.46 -16.01
C GLU A 160 -18.80 -17.42 -14.84
N ALA A 161 -17.82 -17.19 -13.96
CA ALA A 161 -17.61 -18.01 -12.77
C ALA A 161 -18.84 -18.06 -11.85
N ARG A 162 -19.54 -16.92 -11.70
CA ARG A 162 -20.81 -16.87 -10.97
C ARG A 162 -21.93 -17.62 -11.69
N ALA A 163 -22.04 -17.50 -13.00
CA ALA A 163 -23.07 -18.16 -13.80
C ALA A 163 -22.87 -19.68 -13.86
N SER A 164 -21.62 -20.14 -13.87
CA SER A 164 -21.25 -21.55 -13.89
C SER A 164 -21.17 -22.18 -12.49
N ARG A 165 -21.54 -21.46 -11.43
CA ARG A 165 -21.46 -21.98 -10.06
C ARG A 165 -22.36 -23.22 -9.92
N PRO A 166 -21.89 -24.31 -9.29
CA PRO A 166 -22.73 -25.46 -9.01
C PRO A 166 -23.95 -25.05 -8.17
N ASP A 167 -25.10 -25.66 -8.44
CA ASP A 167 -26.23 -25.60 -7.51
C ASP A 167 -25.91 -26.49 -6.31
N LEU A 168 -25.85 -25.88 -5.12
CA LEU A 168 -25.55 -26.54 -3.86
C LEU A 168 -26.79 -26.74 -2.99
N ALA A 169 -27.99 -26.43 -3.52
CA ALA A 169 -29.23 -26.73 -2.84
C ALA A 169 -29.44 -28.26 -2.79
N ASN A 170 -29.26 -28.83 -1.61
CA ASN A 170 -29.78 -30.13 -1.21
C ASN A 170 -31.04 -29.94 -0.36
#